data_AF-A0A813DG11-F1
#
_entry.id   AF-A0A813DG11-F1
#
_cell.length_a   1.000
_cell.length_b   1.000
_cell.length_c   1.000
_cell.angle_alpha   90.00
_cell.angle_beta   90.00
_cell.angle_gamma   90.00
#
_symmetry.space_group_name_H-M   'P 1'
#
loop_
_entity.id
_entity.type
_entity.pdbx_description
1 polymer ?
#
loop_
_entity_poly.entity_id
_entity_poly.type
_entity_poly.pdbx_seq_one_letter_code
_entity_poly.pdbx_strand_id
1 'polypeptide(L)'
;MAGGWYLYEVYKNGILANLMSLEAQQHLFIGLGLLLVGCVMSCLAAKHRKGIDTATGCITASCDCIFEMPSILLEPFLSISCKVMLLGPLAYYFILLVSSGRMAQYWVDGVPFRRLVHSEEQKFYMAYTLFMFFWVMELIHSCSQYLLSFTAQRWYFTPYIEGMKGAMPCCMLLAGICNLFRYHIGTMAFGALLHMFGRGFKIFLKCMPRPKKGSNPVCCCCGEGCYALAGMLKKCAYM
;
A
#
# COMPACT_ATOMS: atom_id res chain seq x y z
N MET A 1 2.80 -29.15 25.90
CA MET A 1 2.90 -30.17 26.97
C MET A 1 2.54 -31.59 26.51
N ALA A 2 1.99 -31.82 25.31
CA ALA A 2 1.67 -33.16 24.80
C ALA A 2 2.89 -34.03 24.39
N GLY A 3 4.01 -33.41 23.98
CA GLY A 3 5.19 -34.15 23.51
C GLY A 3 5.90 -34.99 24.58
N GLY A 4 5.82 -34.59 25.86
CA GLY A 4 6.50 -35.30 26.96
C GLY A 4 5.86 -36.64 27.32
N TRP A 5 4.54 -36.76 27.22
CA TRP A 5 3.81 -37.99 27.54
C TRP A 5 4.03 -39.08 26.46
N TYR A 6 4.13 -38.67 25.20
CA TYR A 6 4.39 -39.58 24.09
C TYR A 6 5.79 -40.20 24.19
N LEU A 7 6.81 -39.41 24.55
CA LEU A 7 8.19 -39.89 24.79
C LEU A 7 8.27 -40.98 25.88
N TYR A 8 7.41 -40.92 26.91
CA TYR A 8 7.39 -41.89 28.01
C TYR A 8 6.85 -43.26 27.59
N GLU A 9 5.78 -43.31 26.79
CA GLU A 9 5.21 -44.56 26.26
C GLU A 9 6.11 -45.22 25.20
N VAL A 10 6.84 -44.42 24.43
CA VAL A 10 7.83 -44.88 23.43
C VAL A 10 9.02 -45.60 24.10
N TYR A 11 9.50 -45.11 25.25
CA TYR A 11 10.60 -45.72 26.01
C TYR A 11 10.22 -47.09 26.61
N LYS A 12 8.93 -47.31 26.89
CA LYS A 12 8.42 -48.49 27.61
C LYS A 12 8.33 -49.77 26.76
N ASN A 13 8.18 -49.67 25.43
CA ASN A 13 7.79 -50.80 24.56
C ASN A 13 8.87 -51.22 23.53
N GLY A 14 10.10 -51.43 23.99
CA GLY A 14 11.40 -51.49 23.24
C GLY A 14 11.59 -52.34 21.96
N ILE A 15 10.59 -52.94 21.33
CA ILE A 15 10.72 -53.66 20.02
C ILE A 15 10.42 -52.75 18.83
N LEU A 16 9.62 -51.71 19.04
CA LEU A 16 9.31 -50.66 18.05
C LEU A 16 10.46 -49.63 17.95
N ALA A 17 11.51 -49.79 18.77
CA ALA A 17 12.59 -48.85 19.02
C ALA A 17 13.43 -48.44 17.80
N ASN A 18 13.58 -49.27 16.76
CA ASN A 18 14.37 -48.90 15.58
C ASN A 18 13.60 -48.02 14.57
N LEU A 19 12.36 -48.35 14.24
CA LEU A 19 11.48 -47.49 13.41
C LEU A 19 11.05 -46.22 14.18
N MET A 20 10.76 -46.38 15.46
CA MET A 20 10.42 -45.29 16.36
C MET A 20 11.63 -44.42 16.72
N SER A 21 12.87 -44.89 16.59
CA SER A 21 14.05 -44.03 16.78
C SER A 21 14.13 -42.93 15.73
N LEU A 22 13.78 -43.23 14.47
CA LEU A 22 13.81 -42.26 13.39
C LEU A 22 12.70 -41.22 13.55
N GLU A 23 11.46 -41.66 13.83
CA GLU A 23 10.33 -40.75 14.11
C GLU A 23 10.54 -39.96 15.40
N ALA A 24 11.04 -40.58 16.48
CA ALA A 24 11.36 -39.88 17.72
C ALA A 24 12.48 -38.85 17.53
N GLN A 25 13.51 -39.16 16.74
CA GLN A 25 14.54 -38.20 16.36
C GLN A 25 13.94 -37.04 15.55
N GLN A 26 13.07 -37.31 14.57
CA GLN A 26 12.39 -36.27 13.80
C GLN A 26 11.55 -35.35 14.69
N HIS A 27 10.75 -35.90 15.62
CA HIS A 27 9.97 -35.09 16.56
C HIS A 27 10.84 -34.28 17.53
N LEU A 28 11.98 -34.83 17.96
CA LEU A 28 12.96 -34.11 18.78
C LEU A 28 13.56 -32.93 18.00
N PHE A 29 13.97 -33.13 16.74
CA PHE A 29 14.52 -32.07 15.91
C PHE A 29 13.48 -30.97 15.60
N ILE A 30 12.22 -31.36 15.33
CA ILE A 30 11.11 -30.40 15.14
C ILE A 30 10.87 -29.61 16.44
N GLY A 31 10.84 -30.29 17.59
CA GLY A 31 10.66 -29.66 18.89
C GLY A 31 11.79 -28.69 19.25
N LEU A 32 13.05 -29.09 19.03
CA LEU A 32 14.22 -28.23 19.24
C LEU A 32 14.21 -27.03 18.29
N GLY A 33 13.81 -27.25 17.03
CA GLY A 33 13.64 -26.18 16.05
C GLY A 33 12.59 -25.15 16.48
N LEU A 34 11.41 -25.61 16.92
CA LEU A 34 10.35 -24.72 17.42
C LEU A 34 10.78 -23.97 18.69
N LEU A 35 11.54 -24.62 19.59
CA LEU A 35 12.05 -23.98 20.80
C LEU A 35 13.09 -22.91 20.46
N LEU A 36 14.00 -23.19 19.53
CA LEU A 36 14.95 -22.20 19.03
C LEU A 36 14.23 -21.00 18.40
N VAL A 37 13.24 -21.23 17.54
CA VAL A 37 12.42 -20.16 16.94
C VAL A 37 11.72 -19.35 18.04
N GLY A 38 11.11 -20.01 19.03
CA GLY A 38 10.45 -19.36 20.16
C GLY A 38 11.41 -18.50 21.00
N CYS A 39 12.62 -19.00 21.30
CA CYS A 39 13.66 -18.25 21.98
C CYS A 39 14.11 -17.02 21.18
N VAL A 40 14.38 -17.18 19.88
CA VAL A 40 14.76 -16.08 18.99
C VAL A 40 13.66 -15.01 18.94
N MET A 41 12.40 -15.41 18.73
CA MET A 41 11.27 -14.49 18.70
C MET A 41 11.08 -13.76 20.04
N SER A 42 11.28 -14.44 21.17
CA SER A 42 11.20 -13.84 22.51
C SER A 42 12.32 -12.84 22.76
N CYS A 43 13.56 -13.13 22.35
CA CYS A 43 14.68 -12.20 22.43
C CYS A 43 14.45 -10.94 21.57
N LEU A 44 13.91 -11.11 20.36
CA LEU A 44 13.54 -10.00 19.48
C LEU A 44 12.42 -9.16 20.10
N ALA A 45 11.37 -9.80 20.63
CA ALA A 45 10.26 -9.11 21.29
C ALA A 45 10.73 -8.33 22.54
N ALA A 46 11.62 -8.90 23.34
CA ALA A 46 12.19 -8.23 24.50
C ALA A 46 12.99 -6.98 24.10
N LYS A 47 13.83 -7.08 23.06
CA LYS A 47 14.61 -5.95 22.52
C LYS A 47 13.72 -4.84 21.97
N HIS A 48 12.58 -5.19 21.36
CA HIS A 48 11.67 -4.25 20.72
C HIS A 48 10.41 -3.93 21.55
N ARG A 49 10.39 -4.27 22.86
CA ARG A 49 9.21 -4.15 23.73
C ARG A 49 8.56 -2.77 23.69
N LYS A 50 9.35 -1.70 23.75
CA LYS A 50 8.83 -0.31 23.68
C LYS A 50 8.16 0.00 22.34
N GLY A 51 8.72 -0.53 21.25
CA GLY A 51 8.14 -0.37 19.91
C GLY A 51 6.84 -1.15 19.76
N ILE A 52 6.79 -2.37 20.32
CA ILE A 52 5.57 -3.18 20.35
C ILE A 52 4.48 -2.48 21.17
N ASP A 53 4.81 -1.98 22.36
CA ASP A 53 3.86 -1.28 23.23
C ASP A 53 3.27 -0.02 22.56
N THR A 54 4.13 0.77 21.92
CA THR A 54 3.69 1.93 21.12
C THR A 54 2.78 1.52 19.96
N ALA A 55 3.16 0.46 19.23
CA ALA A 55 2.36 -0.04 18.11
C ALA A 55 1.00 -0.56 18.57
N THR A 56 0.95 -1.32 19.68
CA THR A 56 -0.30 -1.79 20.29
C THR A 56 -1.17 -0.61 20.72
N GLY A 57 -0.60 0.41 21.35
CA GLY A 57 -1.33 1.63 21.70
C GLY A 57 -1.94 2.34 20.48
N CYS A 58 -1.18 2.49 19.39
CA CYS A 58 -1.68 3.07 18.15
C CYS A 58 -2.81 2.24 17.52
N ILE A 59 -2.68 0.90 17.54
CA ILE A 59 -3.71 0.00 17.00
C ILE A 59 -4.98 0.07 17.84
N THR A 60 -4.87 0.00 19.17
CA THR A 60 -6.02 0.12 20.07
C THR A 60 -6.74 1.45 19.85
N ALA A 61 -6.02 2.57 19.83
CA ALA A 61 -6.63 3.88 19.57
C ALA A 61 -7.29 3.96 18.18
N SER A 62 -6.71 3.32 17.16
CA SER A 62 -7.32 3.26 15.82
C SER A 62 -8.59 2.42 15.82
N CYS A 63 -8.60 1.28 16.52
CA CYS A 63 -9.78 0.44 16.69
C CYS A 63 -10.89 1.17 17.43
N ASP A 64 -10.58 1.81 18.56
CA ASP A 64 -11.53 2.61 19.34
C ASP A 64 -12.13 3.73 18.47
N CYS A 65 -11.31 4.41 17.67
CA CYS A 65 -11.77 5.41 16.72
C CYS A 65 -12.77 4.84 15.70
N ILE A 66 -12.47 3.68 15.10
CA ILE A 66 -13.34 3.04 14.11
C ILE A 66 -14.66 2.59 14.75
N PHE A 67 -14.62 2.02 15.96
CA PHE A 67 -15.80 1.52 16.65
C PHE A 67 -16.71 2.65 17.15
N GLU A 68 -16.14 3.75 17.64
CA GLU A 68 -16.88 4.93 18.06
C GLU A 68 -17.36 5.78 16.87
N MET A 69 -16.70 5.66 15.71
CA MET A 69 -17.02 6.40 14.48
C MET A 69 -17.24 5.47 13.28
N PRO A 70 -18.35 4.71 13.25
CA PRO A 70 -18.62 3.75 12.18
C PRO A 70 -18.77 4.41 10.80
N SER A 71 -18.98 5.73 10.72
CA SER A 71 -18.99 6.47 9.45
C SER A 71 -17.65 6.42 8.71
N ILE A 72 -16.53 6.13 9.39
CA ILE A 72 -15.23 5.88 8.75
C ILE A 72 -15.28 4.64 7.84
N LEU A 73 -16.09 3.64 8.17
CA LEU A 73 -16.23 2.42 7.36
C LEU A 73 -16.91 2.69 6.01
N LEU A 74 -17.60 3.83 5.84
CA LEU A 74 -18.17 4.27 4.56
C LEU A 74 -17.13 4.91 3.63
N GLU A 75 -15.98 5.34 4.15
CA GLU A 75 -14.90 5.93 3.36
C GLU A 75 -14.44 5.07 2.18
N PRO A 76 -14.14 3.76 2.33
CA PRO A 76 -13.70 2.94 1.21
C PRO A 76 -14.76 2.85 0.10
N PHE A 77 -16.04 2.76 0.46
CA PHE A 77 -17.14 2.74 -0.51
C PHE A 77 -17.28 4.08 -1.23
N LEU A 78 -17.18 5.19 -0.51
CA LEU A 78 -17.17 6.52 -1.09
C LEU A 78 -15.99 6.71 -2.06
N SER A 79 -14.80 6.28 -1.65
CA SER A 79 -13.58 6.37 -2.46
C SER A 79 -13.68 5.56 -3.75
N ILE A 80 -14.21 4.33 -3.69
CA ILE A 80 -14.43 3.50 -4.88
C ILE A 80 -15.50 4.13 -5.78
N SER A 81 -16.60 4.60 -5.20
CA SER A 81 -17.69 5.25 -5.96
C SER A 81 -17.18 6.49 -6.70
N CYS A 82 -16.41 7.35 -6.03
CA CYS A 82 -15.78 8.51 -6.65
C CYS A 82 -14.79 8.12 -7.77
N LYS A 83 -14.00 7.05 -7.58
CA LYS A 83 -13.10 6.55 -8.63
C LYS A 83 -13.87 6.08 -9.85
N VAL A 84 -14.92 5.29 -9.69
CA VAL A 84 -15.73 4.82 -10.83
C VAL A 84 -16.40 6.01 -11.53
N MET A 85 -17.01 6.91 -10.77
CA MET A 85 -17.74 8.06 -11.31
C MET A 85 -16.85 9.04 -12.07
N LEU A 86 -15.61 9.29 -11.60
CA LEU A 86 -14.71 10.25 -12.23
C LEU A 86 -13.80 9.60 -13.29
N LEU A 87 -13.27 8.40 -13.03
CA LEU A 87 -12.31 7.76 -13.93
C LEU A 87 -12.99 6.96 -15.03
N GLY A 88 -14.21 6.46 -14.80
CA GLY A 88 -14.98 5.74 -15.82
C GLY A 88 -15.20 6.58 -17.08
N PRO A 89 -15.73 7.82 -16.97
CA PRO A 89 -15.86 8.72 -18.11
C PRO A 89 -14.52 9.10 -18.76
N LEU A 90 -13.46 9.30 -17.97
CA LEU A 90 -12.12 9.58 -18.51
C LEU A 90 -11.57 8.40 -19.32
N ALA A 91 -11.73 7.17 -18.82
CA ALA A 91 -11.33 5.95 -19.52
C ALA A 91 -12.16 5.75 -20.80
N TYR A 92 -13.47 5.98 -20.72
CA TYR A 92 -14.35 5.93 -21.88
C TYR A 92 -13.96 6.97 -22.94
N TYR A 93 -13.72 8.22 -22.52
CA TYR A 93 -13.23 9.29 -23.40
C TYR A 93 -11.89 8.93 -24.05
N PHE A 94 -10.96 8.33 -23.31
CA PHE A 94 -9.69 7.86 -23.87
C PHE A 94 -9.88 6.78 -24.95
N ILE A 95 -10.79 5.81 -24.73
CA ILE A 95 -11.13 4.78 -25.72
C ILE A 95 -11.71 5.40 -26.98
N LEU A 96 -12.63 6.37 -26.85
CA LEU A 96 -13.19 7.10 -27.99
C LEU A 96 -12.10 7.86 -28.75
N LEU A 97 -11.18 8.50 -28.04
CA LEU A 97 -10.09 9.26 -28.62
C LEU A 97 -9.14 8.36 -29.43
N VAL A 98 -8.76 7.21 -28.88
CA VAL A 98 -7.96 6.18 -29.57
C VAL A 98 -8.69 5.63 -30.80
N SER A 99 -10.02 5.51 -30.73
CA SER A 99 -10.84 5.00 -31.84
C SER A 99 -11.05 6.03 -32.97
N SER A 100 -10.85 7.32 -32.70
CA SER A 100 -11.16 8.43 -33.62
C SER A 100 -10.10 8.74 -34.68
N GLY A 101 -9.09 7.87 -34.86
CA GLY A 101 -8.03 8.09 -35.84
C GLY A 101 -8.53 7.97 -37.28
N ARG A 102 -7.85 8.66 -38.21
CA ARG A 102 -8.16 8.58 -39.63
C ARG A 102 -7.54 7.31 -40.20
N MET A 103 -8.32 6.53 -40.96
CA MET A 103 -7.81 5.35 -41.64
C MET A 103 -7.00 5.78 -42.87
N ALA A 104 -5.68 5.65 -42.79
CA ALA A 104 -4.81 5.85 -43.95
C ALA A 104 -4.39 4.49 -44.51
N GLN A 105 -4.36 4.39 -45.83
CA GLN A 105 -3.84 3.22 -46.54
C GLN A 105 -2.39 3.49 -46.96
N TYR A 106 -1.50 2.55 -46.68
CA TYR A 106 -0.11 2.58 -47.13
C TYR A 106 0.23 1.26 -47.81
N TRP A 107 1.12 1.32 -48.80
CA TRP A 107 1.50 0.15 -49.60
C TRP A 107 2.89 -0.30 -49.15
N VAL A 108 3.01 -1.57 -48.78
CA VAL A 108 4.31 -2.22 -48.53
C VAL A 108 4.34 -3.45 -49.44
N ASP A 109 5.33 -3.51 -50.33
CA ASP A 109 5.52 -4.60 -51.30
C ASP A 109 4.28 -4.91 -52.16
N GLY A 110 3.53 -3.87 -52.54
CA GLY A 110 2.31 -4.03 -53.36
C GLY A 110 1.09 -4.56 -52.59
N VAL A 111 1.19 -4.72 -51.27
CA VAL A 111 0.07 -5.10 -50.40
C VAL A 111 -0.48 -3.87 -49.67
N PRO A 112 -1.80 -3.59 -49.73
CA PRO A 112 -2.39 -2.45 -49.04
C PRO A 112 -2.57 -2.75 -47.55
N PHE A 113 -1.91 -1.97 -46.70
CA PHE A 113 -2.09 -2.00 -45.25
C PHE A 113 -2.91 -0.80 -44.78
N ARG A 114 -3.78 -1.02 -43.80
CA ARG A 114 -4.55 0.04 -43.14
C ARG A 114 -3.95 0.34 -41.77
N ARG A 115 -3.72 1.61 -41.46
CA ARG A 115 -3.26 2.08 -40.14
C ARG A 115 -4.10 3.26 -39.70
N LEU A 116 -4.48 3.27 -38.43
CA LEU A 116 -5.01 4.48 -37.80
C LEU A 116 -3.88 5.51 -37.68
N VAL A 117 -4.07 6.66 -38.33
CA VAL A 117 -3.17 7.80 -38.23
C VAL A 117 -3.86 8.86 -37.39
N HIS A 118 -3.17 9.32 -36.36
CA HIS A 118 -3.64 10.37 -35.45
C HIS A 118 -2.95 11.68 -35.75
N SER A 119 -3.71 12.79 -35.72
CA SER A 119 -3.14 14.14 -35.80
C SER A 119 -2.32 14.47 -34.55
N GLU A 120 -1.42 15.45 -34.64
CA GLU A 120 -0.64 15.92 -33.48
C GLU A 120 -1.55 16.40 -32.34
N GLU A 121 -2.67 17.05 -32.67
CA GLU A 121 -3.70 17.45 -31.69
C GLU A 121 -4.31 16.24 -30.97
N GLN A 122 -4.67 15.17 -31.71
CA GLN A 122 -5.21 13.95 -31.12
C GLN A 122 -4.18 13.28 -30.18
N LYS A 123 -2.90 13.25 -30.57
CA LYS A 123 -1.83 12.73 -29.70
C LYS A 123 -1.69 13.55 -28.42
N PHE A 124 -1.77 14.89 -28.52
CA PHE A 124 -1.76 15.76 -27.35
C PHE A 124 -2.95 15.48 -26.42
N TYR A 125 -4.16 15.35 -26.95
CA TYR A 125 -5.33 14.99 -26.15
C TYR A 125 -5.21 13.61 -25.50
N MET A 126 -4.57 12.64 -26.16
CA MET A 126 -4.32 11.31 -25.58
C MET A 126 -3.36 11.43 -24.38
N ALA A 127 -2.25 12.14 -24.56
CA ALA A 127 -1.27 12.36 -23.50
C ALA A 127 -1.89 13.13 -22.31
N TYR A 128 -2.65 14.19 -22.59
CA TYR A 128 -3.36 14.97 -21.58
C TYR A 128 -4.39 14.12 -20.82
N THR A 129 -5.17 13.28 -21.52
CA THR A 129 -6.16 12.41 -20.88
C THR A 129 -5.50 11.37 -19.97
N LEU A 130 -4.38 10.77 -20.39
CA LEU A 130 -3.60 9.86 -19.55
C LEU A 130 -3.04 10.55 -18.31
N PHE A 131 -2.48 11.75 -18.48
CA PHE A 131 -2.02 12.58 -17.37
C PHE A 131 -3.15 12.85 -16.38
N MET A 132 -4.31 13.30 -16.87
CA MET A 132 -5.48 13.56 -16.04
C MET A 132 -6.00 12.31 -15.34
N PHE A 133 -5.95 11.14 -15.98
CA PHE A 133 -6.34 9.88 -15.37
C PHE A 133 -5.50 9.55 -14.13
N PHE A 134 -4.18 9.63 -14.24
CA PHE A 134 -3.27 9.39 -13.10
C PHE A 134 -3.37 10.48 -12.04
N TRP A 135 -3.50 11.74 -12.44
CA TRP A 135 -3.61 12.84 -11.50
C TRP A 135 -4.91 12.79 -10.70
N VAL A 136 -6.06 12.52 -11.35
CA VAL A 136 -7.36 12.37 -10.68
C VAL A 136 -7.36 11.16 -9.75
N MET A 137 -6.72 10.05 -10.13
CA MET A 137 -6.50 8.90 -9.24
C MET A 137 -5.80 9.30 -7.94
N GLU A 138 -4.69 10.05 -8.02
CA GLU A 138 -3.96 10.54 -6.84
C GLU A 138 -4.74 11.60 -6.07
N LEU A 139 -5.55 12.42 -6.75
CA LEU A 139 -6.42 13.41 -6.11
C LEU A 139 -7.46 12.73 -5.23
N ILE A 140 -8.18 11.74 -5.77
CA ILE A 140 -9.17 10.98 -4.99
C ILE A 140 -8.50 10.29 -3.79
N HIS A 141 -7.32 9.71 -3.99
CA HIS A 141 -6.55 9.10 -2.91
C HIS A 141 -6.14 10.11 -1.82
N SER A 142 -5.69 11.30 -2.21
CA SER A 142 -5.30 12.36 -1.28
C SER A 142 -6.50 12.90 -0.49
N CYS A 143 -7.64 13.08 -1.15
CA CYS A 143 -8.91 13.45 -0.51
C CYS A 143 -9.37 12.38 0.51
N SER A 144 -9.27 11.10 0.16
CA SER A 144 -9.54 9.98 1.08
C SER A 144 -8.68 10.03 2.34
N GLN A 145 -7.35 10.19 2.19
CA GLN A 145 -6.42 10.30 3.32
C GLN A 145 -6.72 11.52 4.20
N TYR A 146 -7.10 12.64 3.59
CA TYR A 146 -7.54 13.83 4.31
C TYR A 146 -8.79 13.55 5.16
N LEU A 147 -9.82 12.90 4.60
CA LEU A 147 -11.06 12.60 5.32
C LEU A 147 -10.83 11.68 6.54
N LEU A 148 -9.99 10.66 6.38
CA LEU A 148 -9.58 9.78 7.48
C LEU A 148 -8.84 10.56 8.56
N SER A 149 -7.86 11.37 8.16
CA SER A 149 -7.07 12.20 9.09
C SER A 149 -7.92 13.26 9.80
N PHE A 150 -8.87 13.87 9.09
CA PHE A 150 -9.83 14.84 9.65
C PHE A 150 -10.75 14.19 10.68
N THR A 151 -11.27 13.00 10.38
CA THR A 151 -12.13 12.29 11.32
C THR A 151 -11.34 11.82 12.54
N ALA A 152 -10.16 11.24 12.33
CA ALA A 152 -9.30 10.74 13.38
C ALA A 152 -8.81 11.85 14.33
N GLN A 153 -8.39 13.02 13.80
CA GLN A 153 -7.99 14.14 14.67
C GLN A 153 -9.16 14.66 15.51
N ARG A 154 -10.35 14.77 14.92
CA ARG A 154 -11.55 15.22 15.62
C ARG A 154 -11.89 14.26 16.74
N TRP A 155 -11.85 12.96 16.45
CA TRP A 155 -12.00 11.90 17.44
C TRP A 155 -10.97 12.00 18.56
N TYR A 156 -9.69 12.06 18.20
CA TYR A 156 -8.58 12.04 19.15
C TYR A 156 -8.68 13.19 20.16
N PHE A 157 -8.95 14.41 19.69
CA PHE A 157 -9.05 15.61 20.53
C PHE A 157 -10.39 15.80 21.23
N THR A 158 -11.39 14.93 21.02
CA THR A 158 -12.60 14.94 21.84
C THR A 158 -12.26 14.53 23.28
N PRO A 159 -12.57 15.37 24.29
CA PRO A 159 -12.26 15.08 25.68
C PRO A 159 -13.07 13.89 26.20
N TYR A 160 -12.52 13.22 27.20
CA TYR A 160 -13.23 12.20 27.96
C TYR A 160 -14.11 12.86 29.03
N ILE A 161 -15.36 12.47 29.09
CA ILE A 161 -16.34 12.86 30.11
C ILE A 161 -16.81 11.55 30.76
N GLU A 162 -16.60 11.39 32.06
CA GLU A 162 -16.98 10.18 32.82
C GLU A 162 -16.38 8.86 32.27
N GLY A 163 -15.15 8.94 31.75
CA GLY A 163 -14.44 7.76 31.22
C GLY A 163 -14.83 7.35 29.80
N MET A 164 -15.73 8.09 29.14
CA MET A 164 -16.09 7.89 27.73
C MET A 164 -15.78 9.13 26.91
N LYS A 165 -15.49 8.98 25.61
CA LYS A 165 -15.40 10.15 24.72
C LYS A 165 -16.76 10.80 24.56
N GLY A 166 -16.80 12.14 24.54
CA GLY A 166 -18.03 12.90 24.31
C GLY A 166 -18.73 12.49 23.01
N ALA A 167 -20.06 12.61 22.99
CA ALA A 167 -20.89 12.20 21.85
C ALA A 167 -20.43 12.87 20.55
N MET A 168 -20.04 12.06 19.57
CA MET A 168 -19.60 12.55 18.27
C MET A 168 -20.78 12.74 17.31
N PRO A 169 -20.76 13.81 16.47
CA PRO A 169 -21.75 13.97 15.42
C PRO A 169 -21.76 12.76 14.47
N CYS A 170 -22.96 12.20 14.26
CA CYS A 170 -23.23 11.11 13.31
C CYS A 170 -22.62 11.37 11.92
N CYS A 171 -22.68 12.62 11.44
CA CYS A 171 -22.27 13.02 10.10
C CYS A 171 -20.84 13.59 10.02
N MET A 172 -19.90 13.13 10.86
CA MET A 172 -18.52 13.67 10.84
C MET A 172 -17.86 13.58 9.46
N LEU A 173 -18.09 12.49 8.73
CA LEU A 173 -17.54 12.31 7.38
C LEU A 173 -18.06 13.40 6.42
N LEU A 174 -19.35 13.75 6.50
CA LEU A 174 -19.93 14.81 5.68
C LEU A 174 -19.36 16.19 6.04
N ALA A 175 -19.16 16.46 7.33
CA ALA A 175 -18.48 17.67 7.77
C ALA A 175 -17.05 17.73 7.21
N GLY A 176 -16.33 16.60 7.21
CA GLY A 176 -15.01 16.47 6.59
C GLY A 176 -15.03 16.74 5.08
N ILE A 177 -16.03 16.22 4.36
CA ILE A 177 -16.22 16.45 2.93
C ILE A 177 -16.48 17.93 2.65
N CYS A 178 -17.39 18.57 3.38
CA CYS A 178 -17.67 19.99 3.24
C CYS A 178 -16.42 20.83 3.53
N ASN A 179 -15.66 20.49 4.57
CA ASN A 179 -14.42 21.20 4.91
C ASN A 179 -13.33 21.02 3.86
N LEU A 180 -13.19 19.80 3.33
CA LEU A 180 -12.27 19.48 2.23
C LEU A 180 -12.56 20.34 1.00
N PHE A 181 -13.80 20.31 0.51
CA PHE A 181 -14.17 21.03 -0.72
C PHE A 181 -14.14 22.55 -0.54
N ARG A 182 -14.46 23.05 0.65
CA ARG A 182 -14.48 24.49 0.92
C ARG A 182 -13.09 25.09 1.10
N TYR A 183 -12.16 24.38 1.74
CA TYR A 183 -10.89 24.97 2.18
C TYR A 183 -9.62 24.27 1.69
N HIS A 184 -9.67 22.97 1.38
CA HIS A 184 -8.45 22.17 1.17
C HIS A 184 -8.33 21.50 -0.20
N ILE A 185 -9.34 21.61 -1.06
CA ILE A 185 -9.33 20.94 -2.37
C ILE A 185 -8.12 21.34 -3.22
N GLY A 186 -7.71 22.62 -3.17
CA GLY A 186 -6.52 23.11 -3.87
C GLY A 186 -5.22 22.49 -3.34
N THR A 187 -5.05 22.43 -2.02
CA THR A 187 -3.89 21.80 -1.39
C THR A 187 -3.84 20.29 -1.68
N MET A 188 -5.00 19.61 -1.69
CA MET A 188 -5.08 18.20 -2.06
C MET A 188 -4.75 17.98 -3.53
N ALA A 189 -5.21 18.86 -4.43
CA ALA A 189 -4.88 18.81 -5.85
C ALA A 189 -3.39 19.01 -6.13
N PHE A 190 -2.76 19.94 -5.41
CA PHE A 190 -1.31 20.13 -5.48
C PHE A 190 -0.54 18.94 -4.90
N GLY A 191 -0.95 18.44 -3.72
CA GLY A 191 -0.36 17.25 -3.10
C GLY A 191 -0.46 16.01 -3.99
N ALA A 192 -1.60 15.82 -4.65
CA ALA A 192 -1.82 14.74 -5.61
C ALA A 192 -0.90 14.84 -6.83
N LEU A 193 -0.65 16.05 -7.32
CA LEU A 193 0.30 16.28 -8.40
C LEU A 193 1.72 15.87 -8.01
N LEU A 194 2.16 16.27 -6.80
CA LEU A 194 3.45 15.87 -6.25
C LEU A 194 3.54 14.35 -6.04
N HIS A 195 2.47 13.72 -5.53
CA HIS A 195 2.40 12.27 -5.35
C HIS A 195 2.50 11.51 -6.67
N MET A 196 1.81 11.97 -7.71
CA MET A 196 1.87 11.35 -9.04
C MET A 196 3.30 11.34 -9.59
N PHE A 197 3.98 12.49 -9.59
CA PHE A 197 5.37 12.57 -10.05
C PHE A 197 6.32 11.78 -9.14
N GLY A 198 6.12 11.85 -7.82
CA GLY A 198 6.92 11.11 -6.84
C GLY A 198 6.81 9.60 -7.01
N ARG A 199 5.62 9.06 -7.33
CA ARG A 199 5.43 7.63 -7.63
C ARG A 199 6.11 7.24 -8.93
N GLY A 200 5.97 8.06 -9.98
CA GLY A 200 6.69 7.86 -11.25
C GLY A 200 8.21 7.78 -11.04
N PHE A 201 8.75 8.73 -10.26
CA PHE A 201 10.17 8.74 -9.90
C PHE A 201 10.58 7.48 -9.11
N LYS A 202 9.78 7.00 -8.16
CA LYS A 202 10.06 5.76 -7.41
C LYS A 202 10.08 4.52 -8.31
N ILE A 203 9.14 4.40 -9.24
CA ILE A 203 9.10 3.29 -10.19
C ILE A 203 10.36 3.32 -11.06
N PHE A 204 10.73 4.50 -11.56
CA PHE A 204 11.97 4.70 -12.31
C PHE A 204 13.21 4.27 -11.51
N LEU A 205 13.36 4.72 -10.26
CA LEU A 205 14.47 4.31 -9.38
C LEU A 205 14.49 2.78 -9.15
N LYS A 206 13.33 2.14 -9.05
CA LYS A 206 13.21 0.68 -8.85
C LYS A 206 13.61 -0.11 -10.10
N CYS A 207 13.36 0.44 -11.28
CA CYS A 207 13.71 -0.18 -12.56
C CYS A 207 15.20 -0.04 -12.92
N MET A 208 15.94 0.84 -12.25
CA MET A 208 17.39 0.90 -12.44
C MET A 208 18.05 -0.39 -11.94
N PRO A 209 18.95 -1.01 -12.74
CA PRO A 209 19.68 -2.20 -12.34
C PRO A 209 20.69 -1.86 -11.25
N ARG A 210 20.83 -2.76 -10.28
CA ARG A 210 21.88 -2.63 -9.26
C ARG A 210 23.25 -2.68 -9.94
N PRO A 211 24.17 -1.74 -9.64
CA PRO A 211 25.52 -1.84 -10.16
C PRO A 211 26.14 -3.17 -9.72
N LYS A 212 26.60 -3.96 -10.69
CA LYS A 212 27.31 -5.21 -10.41
C LYS A 212 28.65 -4.90 -9.74
N LYS A 213 29.07 -5.69 -8.74
CA LYS A 213 30.43 -5.63 -8.19
C LYS A 213 31.43 -5.76 -9.34
N GLY A 214 32.25 -4.73 -9.56
CA GLY A 214 33.22 -4.64 -10.67
C GLY A 214 32.91 -3.57 -11.74
N SER A 215 31.81 -2.81 -11.62
CA SER A 215 31.50 -1.66 -12.49
C SER A 215 32.33 -0.42 -12.15
N ASN A 216 32.38 0.56 -13.06
CA ASN A 216 33.05 1.85 -12.87
C ASN A 216 32.63 2.47 -11.52
N PRO A 217 33.57 2.92 -10.67
CA PRO A 217 33.27 3.49 -9.35
C PRO A 217 32.24 4.63 -9.38
N VAL A 218 32.16 5.41 -10.48
CA VAL A 218 31.12 6.44 -10.66
C VAL A 218 29.72 5.82 -10.77
N CYS A 219 29.55 4.75 -11.55
CA CYS A 219 28.28 4.02 -11.65
C CYS A 219 27.87 3.36 -10.32
N CYS A 220 28.83 2.86 -9.55
CA CYS A 220 28.56 2.32 -8.21
C CYS A 220 28.11 3.43 -7.24
N CYS A 221 28.78 4.59 -7.24
CA CYS A 221 28.44 5.71 -6.37
C CYS A 221 27.07 6.32 -6.70
N CYS A 222 26.77 6.55 -7.98
CA CYS A 222 25.47 7.06 -8.41
C CYS A 222 24.35 6.04 -8.14
N GLY A 223 24.60 4.75 -8.37
CA GLY A 223 23.64 3.68 -8.10
C GLY A 223 23.28 3.58 -6.61
N GLU A 224 24.29 3.53 -5.73
CA GLU A 224 24.07 3.48 -4.27
C GLU A 224 23.36 4.74 -3.75
N GLY A 225 23.70 5.93 -4.26
CA GLY A 225 23.01 7.18 -3.93
C GLY A 225 21.52 7.17 -4.33
N CYS A 226 21.21 6.67 -5.52
CA CYS A 226 19.83 6.50 -5.98
C CYS A 226 19.05 5.47 -5.16
N TYR A 227 19.68 4.39 -4.70
CA TYR A 227 19.02 3.41 -3.81
C TYR A 227 18.83 3.94 -2.39
N ALA A 228 19.77 4.72 -1.86
CA ALA A 228 19.62 5.40 -0.58
C ALA A 228 18.47 6.41 -0.63
N LEU A 229 18.36 7.19 -1.71
CA LEU A 229 17.25 8.11 -1.95
C LEU A 229 15.92 7.36 -2.09
N ALA A 230 15.88 6.24 -2.82
CA ALA A 230 14.70 5.38 -2.90
C ALA A 230 14.30 4.82 -1.52
N GLY A 231 15.28 4.51 -0.66
CA GLY A 231 15.08 4.08 0.72
C GLY A 231 14.51 5.17 1.63
N MET A 232 14.98 6.41 1.49
CA MET A 232 14.42 7.57 2.19
C MET A 232 13.00 7.89 1.72
N LEU A 233 12.76 7.87 0.41
CA LEU A 233 11.43 8.07 -0.18
C LEU A 233 10.43 6.96 0.15
N LYS A 234 10.91 5.76 0.51
CA LYS A 234 10.06 4.72 1.12
C LYS A 234 9.66 5.12 2.52
N LYS A 235 10.61 5.51 3.38
CA LYS A 235 10.34 5.87 4.78
C LYS A 235 9.41 7.08 4.92
N CYS A 236 9.52 8.08 4.05
CA CYS A 236 8.67 9.29 4.09
C CYS A 236 7.24 9.08 3.58
N ALA A 237 6.91 7.95 2.93
CA ALA A 237 5.59 7.71 2.35
C ALA A 237 4.74 6.66 3.10
N TYR A 238 5.27 6.13 4.21
CA TYR A 238 4.50 5.35 5.20
C TYR A 238 4.06 6.21 6.39
N MET A 239 4.32 7.52 6.34
CA MET A 239 3.69 8.56 7.14
C MET A 239 2.70 9.32 6.25
#